data_AF-A0A8C3V1V4-F1
#
_entry.id   AF-A0A8C3V1V4-F1
#
_cell.length_a   1.000
_cell.length_b   1.000
_cell.length_c   1.000
_cell.angle_alpha   90.00
_cell.angle_beta   90.00
_cell.angle_gamma   90.00
#
_symmetry.space_group_name_H-M   'P 1'
#
loop_
_entity.id
_entity.type
_entity.pdbx_description
1 polymer ?
#
loop_
_entity_poly.entity_id
_entity_poly.type
_entity_poly.pdbx_seq_one_letter_code
_entity_poly.pdbx_strand_id
1 'polypeptide(L)'
;MSLTVSPPPPGCGLPRPLPQPRSVGGSEAGEGRWPWQGSLRRGGSHVCGVSLVAPQWVLTAAHCLINQYRPVQTGIDQYGSI
;
A
#
# COMPACT_ATOMS: atom_id res chain seq x y z
N MET A 1 25.38 2.05 1.43
CA MET A 1 24.24 2.62 2.18
C MET A 1 23.46 1.43 2.72
N SER A 2 23.61 1.12 4.02
CA SER A 2 22.98 -0.06 4.61
C SER A 2 21.51 0.25 4.83
N LEU A 3 20.62 -0.41 4.08
CA LEU A 3 19.17 -0.29 4.27
C LEU A 3 18.81 -1.11 5.49
N THR A 4 18.66 -0.47 6.65
CA THR A 4 18.00 -1.10 7.79
C THR A 4 16.52 -1.24 7.46
N VAL A 5 16.16 -2.36 6.83
CA VAL A 5 14.76 -2.79 6.68
C VAL A 5 14.23 -3.00 8.09
N SER A 6 13.45 -2.04 8.60
CA SER A 6 12.75 -2.25 9.87
C SER A 6 11.86 -3.47 9.71
N PRO A 7 11.91 -4.44 10.63
CA PRO A 7 11.04 -5.60 10.58
C PRO A 7 9.58 -5.14 10.59
N PRO A 8 8.67 -5.88 9.92
CA PRO A 8 7.25 -5.56 9.99
C PRO A 8 6.82 -5.50 11.47
N PRO A 9 5.99 -4.52 11.87
CA PRO A 9 5.56 -4.39 13.25
C PRO A 9 4.93 -5.70 13.73
N PRO A 10 5.07 -6.08 15.02
CA PRO A 10 4.57 -7.34 15.58
C PRO A 10 3.03 -7.46 15.65
N GLY A 11 2.30 -6.77 14.78
CA GLY A 11 0.84 -6.79 14.70
C GLY A 11 0.33 -6.09 13.43
N CYS A 12 -0.97 -6.25 13.16
CA CYS A 12 -1.64 -5.60 12.02
C CYS A 12 -2.40 -4.34 12.46
N GLY A 13 -2.69 -3.44 11.51
CA GLY A 13 -3.62 -2.33 11.71
C GLY A 13 -3.17 -1.21 12.65
N LEU A 14 -1.89 -1.18 13.06
CA LEU A 14 -1.34 -0.12 13.91
C LEU A 14 -0.70 0.98 13.06
N PRO A 15 -1.35 2.16 12.91
CA PRO A 15 -0.71 3.30 12.28
C PRO A 15 0.31 3.91 13.24
N ARG A 16 1.25 4.67 12.69
CA ARG A 16 2.17 5.47 13.51
C ARG A 16 1.35 6.50 14.33
N PRO A 17 1.45 6.57 15.67
CA PRO A 17 0.58 7.41 16.51
C PRO A 17 0.59 8.90 16.15
N LEU A 18 -0.54 9.61 16.30
CA LEU A 18 -0.66 11.06 16.13
C LEU A 18 -1.58 11.72 17.17
N PRO A 19 -1.34 13.01 17.50
CA PRO A 19 -2.38 13.94 17.96
C PRO A 19 -3.33 14.27 16.80
N GLN A 20 -4.64 14.27 17.05
CA GLN A 20 -5.67 14.40 16.01
C GLN A 20 -5.86 15.84 15.51
N PRO A 21 -5.92 16.07 14.18
CA PRO A 21 -6.73 17.13 13.61
C PRO A 21 -8.05 16.56 13.07
N ARG A 22 -9.14 17.25 13.39
CA ARG A 22 -10.54 16.87 13.12
C ARG A 22 -10.93 17.35 11.71
N SER A 23 -10.35 16.77 10.67
CA SER A 23 -10.36 17.36 9.32
C SER A 23 -11.46 16.81 8.39
N VAL A 24 -12.19 17.72 7.74
CA VAL A 24 -12.95 17.47 6.50
C VAL A 24 -12.05 17.85 5.33
N GLY A 25 -11.87 16.96 4.34
CA GLY A 25 -10.96 17.14 3.20
C GLY A 25 -9.60 16.45 3.30
N GLY A 26 -9.21 16.00 4.50
CA GLY A 26 -7.97 15.23 4.73
C GLY A 26 -6.68 16.04 4.59
N SER A 27 -5.54 15.35 4.71
CA SER A 27 -4.20 15.89 4.48
C SER A 27 -3.32 14.79 3.91
N GLU A 28 -2.28 15.16 3.16
CA GLU A 28 -1.27 14.20 2.68
C GLU A 28 -0.74 13.33 3.83
N ALA A 29 -0.66 12.02 3.57
CA ALA A 29 -0.14 11.08 4.54
C ALA A 29 1.40 11.19 4.57
N GLY A 30 1.97 11.25 5.78
CA GLY A 30 3.42 11.09 5.92
C GLY A 30 3.88 9.73 5.38
N GLU A 31 5.13 9.66 4.92
CA GLU A 31 5.71 8.41 4.42
C GLU A 31 5.60 7.29 5.47
N GLY A 32 5.15 6.10 5.02
CA GLY A 32 4.93 4.95 5.89
C GLY A 32 3.83 5.14 6.96
N ARG A 33 3.00 6.19 6.88
CA ARG A 33 1.91 6.42 7.84
C ARG A 33 0.85 5.32 7.83
N TRP A 34 0.62 4.75 6.64
CA TRP A 34 -0.28 3.63 6.42
C TRP A 34 0.52 2.47 5.78
N PRO A 35 1.30 1.70 6.56
CA PRO A 35 2.25 0.71 6.02
C PRO A 35 1.61 -0.38 5.16
N TRP A 36 0.31 -0.61 5.33
CA TRP A 36 -0.47 -1.57 4.55
C TRP A 36 -1.02 -0.99 3.25
N GLN A 37 -0.94 0.32 3.01
CA GLN A 37 -1.41 0.94 1.78
C GLN A 37 -0.46 0.60 0.63
N GLY A 38 -0.99 0.02 -0.44
CA GLY A 38 -0.24 -0.26 -1.67
C GLY A 38 -0.91 0.30 -2.92
N SER A 39 -0.18 0.24 -4.03
CA SER A 39 -0.60 0.71 -5.35
C SER A 39 -0.71 -0.45 -6.33
N LEU A 40 -1.91 -0.72 -6.84
CA LEU A 40 -2.05 -1.60 -8.01
C LEU A 40 -1.68 -0.81 -9.25
N ARG A 41 -0.69 -1.28 -10.01
CA ARG A 41 -0.18 -0.59 -11.21
C ARG A 41 -0.34 -1.43 -12.47
N ARG A 42 -0.63 -0.77 -13.58
CA ARG A 42 -0.69 -1.36 -14.93
C ARG A 42 0.13 -0.51 -15.89
N GLY A 43 1.09 -1.12 -16.58
CA GLY A 43 1.99 -0.37 -17.48
C GLY A 43 2.73 0.77 -16.77
N GLY A 44 3.12 0.57 -15.50
CA GLY A 44 3.77 1.59 -14.67
C GLY A 44 2.83 2.64 -14.07
N SER A 45 1.55 2.67 -14.43
CA SER A 45 0.59 3.67 -13.93
C SER A 45 -0.29 3.12 -12.80
N HIS A 46 -0.57 3.92 -11.77
CA HIS A 46 -1.52 3.57 -10.71
C HIS A 46 -2.93 3.41 -11.27
N VAL A 47 -3.64 2.36 -10.86
CA VAL A 47 -5.01 2.09 -11.28
C VAL A 47 -5.99 1.83 -10.13
N CYS A 48 -5.52 1.28 -9.00
CA CYS A 48 -6.33 1.03 -7.82
C CYS A 48 -5.47 1.00 -6.54
N GLY A 49 -6.10 1.14 -5.38
CA GLY A 49 -5.48 0.82 -4.10
C GLY A 49 -5.49 -0.68 -3.77
N VAL A 50 -4.55 -1.10 -2.92
CA VAL A 50 -4.55 -2.43 -2.28
C VAL A 50 -4.22 -2.31 -0.79
N SER A 51 -4.59 -3.31 0.00
CA SER A 51 -4.23 -3.42 1.41
C SER A 51 -3.46 -4.71 1.69
N LEU A 52 -2.27 -4.61 2.29
CA LEU A 52 -1.50 -5.76 2.77
C LEU A 52 -2.20 -6.35 4.01
N VAL A 53 -2.71 -7.58 3.90
CA VAL A 53 -3.44 -8.27 4.98
C VAL A 53 -2.63 -9.39 5.62
N ALA A 54 -1.62 -9.90 4.91
CA ALA A 54 -0.60 -10.82 5.42
C ALA A 54 0.68 -10.67 4.57
N PRO A 55 1.84 -11.23 4.98
CA PRO A 55 3.13 -10.98 4.32
C PRO A 55 3.18 -11.18 2.80
N GLN A 56 2.30 -12.01 2.25
CA GLN A 56 2.22 -12.31 0.81
C GLN A 56 0.80 -12.14 0.25
N TRP A 57 -0.12 -11.54 1.01
CA TRP A 57 -1.52 -11.43 0.63
C TRP A 57 -1.98 -9.98 0.64
N VAL A 58 -2.55 -9.55 -0.48
CA VAL A 58 -3.18 -8.25 -0.64
C VAL A 58 -4.67 -8.39 -0.89
N LEU A 59 -5.45 -7.47 -0.34
CA LEU A 59 -6.87 -7.32 -0.60
C LEU A 59 -7.11 -6.12 -1.53
N THR A 60 -8.01 -6.26 -2.50
CA THR A 60 -8.44 -5.18 -3.40
C THR A 60 -9.88 -5.44 -3.88
N ALA A 61 -10.48 -4.46 -4.54
CA ALA A 61 -11.83 -4.59 -5.09
C ALA A 61 -11.81 -5.47 -6.35
N ALA A 62 -12.83 -6.33 -6.51
CA ALA A 62 -12.94 -7.22 -7.66
C ALA A 62 -12.92 -6.46 -9.00
N HIS A 63 -13.55 -5.29 -9.09
CA HIS A 63 -13.58 -4.51 -10.34
C HIS A 63 -12.21 -4.00 -10.80
N CYS A 64 -11.23 -3.88 -9.89
CA CYS A 64 -9.83 -3.61 -10.25
C CYS A 64 -9.22 -4.76 -11.08
N LEU A 65 -9.86 -5.93 -11.04
CA LEU A 65 -9.44 -7.17 -11.70
C LEU A 65 -10.36 -7.62 -12.86
N ILE A 66 -11.52 -7.00 -13.07
CA ILE A 66 -12.54 -7.55 -14.00
C ILE A 66 -12.22 -7.35 -15.50
N ASN A 67 -11.21 -6.55 -15.87
CA ASN A 67 -10.75 -6.38 -17.26
C ASN A 67 -9.37 -7.03 -17.53
N GLN A 68 -9.03 -8.11 -16.82
CA GLN A 68 -7.68 -8.70 -16.83
C GLN A 68 -7.61 -9.94 -17.73
N TYR A 69 -7.52 -9.76 -19.06
CA TYR A 69 -7.02 -10.81 -19.97
C TYR A 69 -5.48 -10.97 -19.90
N ARG A 70 -4.80 -10.28 -18.96
CA ARG A 70 -3.38 -10.39 -18.68
C ARG A 70 -3.14 -10.64 -17.19
N PRO A 71 -2.10 -11.41 -16.81
CA PRO A 71 -1.78 -11.66 -15.41
C PRO A 71 -1.60 -10.35 -14.65
N VAL A 72 -2.33 -10.17 -13.56
CA VAL A 72 -2.17 -9.03 -12.65
C VAL A 72 -0.83 -9.21 -11.94
N GLN A 73 0.16 -8.37 -12.24
CA GLN A 73 1.35 -8.27 -11.41
C GLN A 73 0.98 -7.45 -10.17
N THR A 74 0.56 -8.12 -9.10
CA THR A 74 0.41 -7.49 -7.78
C THR A 74 1.80 -7.31 -7.18
N GLY A 75 2.56 -6.36 -7.71
CA GLY A 75 3.73 -5.84 -7.01
C GLY A 75 3.21 -5.02 -5.83
N ILE A 76 3.46 -5.48 -4.61
CA ILE A 76 3.54 -4.58 -3.45
C ILE A 76 4.82 -3.77 -3.64
N ASP A 77 4.74 -2.73 -4.46
CA ASP A 77 5.84 -1.80 -4.69
C ASP A 77 6.05 -0.93 -3.46
N GLN A 78 6.58 -1.53 -2.40
CA GLN A 78 7.37 -0.79 -1.41
C GLN A 78 8.85 -0.69 -1.82
N TYR A 79 9.19 -1.06 -3.06
CA TYR A 79 10.52 -0.89 -3.65
C TYR A 79 10.40 -0.34 -5.06
N GLY A 80 10.44 0.99 -5.16
CA GLY A 80 10.60 1.67 -6.43
C GLY A 80 11.90 1.27 -7.12
N SER A 81 11.82 1.07 -8.44
CA SER A 81 12.88 1.41 -9.38
C SER A 81 12.22 1.94 -10.64
N ILE A 82 12.10 3.27 -10.69
CA ILE A 82 12.60 4.09 -11.79
C ILE A 82 13.65 5.00 -11.15
#